data_AF-A0A355UAT7-F1
#
_entry.id   AF-A0A355UAT7-F1
#
_cell.length_a   1.000
_cell.length_b   1.000
_cell.length_c   1.000
_cell.angle_alpha   90.00
_cell.angle_beta   90.00
_cell.angle_gamma   90.00
#
_symmetry.space_group_name_H-M   'P 1'
#
loop_
_entity.id
_entity.type
_entity.pdbx_description
1 polymer ?
#
loop_
_entity_poly.entity_id
_entity_poly.type
_entity_poly.pdbx_seq_one_letter_code
_entity_poly.pdbx_strand_id
1 'polypeptide(L)' 'DSQEELLKQWHMNYAPNTQEVARNESIYKYQKNRNPFVDHPEFMER' A
#
# COMPACT_ATOMS: atom_id res chain seq x y z
N ASP A 1 -5.34 18.42 3.97
CA ASP A 1 -5.80 18.41 2.57
C ASP A 1 -4.72 18.56 1.50
N SER A 2 -3.45 18.83 1.84
CA SER A 2 -2.33 18.74 0.85
C SER A 2 -1.59 17.40 0.88
N GLN A 3 -1.49 16.76 2.04
CA GLN A 3 -0.73 15.52 2.20
C GLN A 3 -1.45 14.31 1.59
N GLU A 4 -2.78 14.25 1.69
CA GLU A 4 -3.55 13.15 1.10
C GLU A 4 -3.39 13.10 -0.42
N GLU A 5 -3.59 14.23 -1.10
CA GLU A 5 -3.41 14.35 -2.55
C GLU A 5 -1.99 13.95 -2.99
N LEU A 6 -0.98 14.40 -2.25
CA LEU A 6 0.41 14.03 -2.53
C LEU A 6 0.65 12.52 -2.41
N LEU A 7 0.13 11.89 -1.35
CA LEU A 7 0.28 10.45 -1.14
C LEU A 7 -0.50 9.63 -2.18
N LYS A 8 -1.66 10.12 -2.63
CA LYS A 8 -2.40 9.54 -3.76
C LYS A 8 -1.58 9.56 -5.03
N GLN A 9 -1.01 10.71 -5.37
CA GLN A 9 -0.18 10.85 -6.57
C GLN A 9 1.06 9.94 -6.51
N TRP A 10 1.71 9.83 -5.36
CA TRP A 10 2.84 8.92 -5.19
C TRP A 10 2.43 7.46 -5.36
N HIS A 11 1.34 7.04 -4.73
CA HIS A 11 0.85 5.66 -4.85
C HIS A 11 0.52 5.28 -6.30
N MET A 12 -0.10 6.18 -7.07
CA MET A 12 -0.44 5.93 -8.48
C MET A 12 0.80 5.87 -9.39
N ASN A 13 1.83 6.66 -9.08
CA ASN A 13 3.06 6.70 -9.86
C ASN A 13 4.03 5.56 -9.51
N TYR A 14 3.93 5.00 -8.30
CA TYR A 14 4.85 3.99 -7.77
C TYR A 14 4.06 2.81 -7.19
N ALA A 15 3.68 1.88 -8.05
CA ALA A 15 3.00 0.66 -7.64
C ALA A 15 3.86 -0.18 -6.67
N PRO A 16 3.25 -0.88 -5.70
CA PRO A 16 3.98 -1.73 -4.77
C PRO A 16 4.83 -2.78 -5.48
N ASN A 17 6.09 -2.89 -5.07
CA ASN A 17 7.00 -3.87 -5.63
C ASN A 17 7.03 -5.18 -4.81
N THR A 18 7.74 -6.20 -5.33
CA THR A 18 7.85 -7.51 -4.69
C THR A 18 8.39 -7.46 -3.26
N GLN A 19 9.33 -6.55 -2.96
CA GLN A 19 9.88 -6.40 -1.60
C GLN A 19 8.83 -5.83 -0.64
N GLU A 20 8.01 -4.90 -1.11
CA GLU A 20 6.93 -4.30 -0.31
C GLU A 20 5.82 -5.32 -0.01
N VAL A 21 5.46 -6.14 -0.99
CA VAL A 21 4.52 -7.26 -0.79
C VAL A 21 5.09 -8.27 0.22
N ALA A 22 6.35 -8.67 0.08
CA ALA A 22 7.00 -9.59 1.01
C ALA A 22 7.09 -9.03 2.44
N ARG A 23 7.28 -7.71 2.58
CA ARG A 23 7.24 -7.01 3.86
C ARG A 23 5.83 -7.03 4.46
N ASN A 24 4.78 -6.75 3.69
CA ASN A 24 3.39 -6.80 4.15
C ASN A 24 3.01 -8.21 4.64
N GLU A 25 3.42 -9.25 3.89
CA GLU A 25 3.27 -10.65 4.29
C GLU A 25 3.95 -10.96 5.63
N SER A 26 5.19 -10.49 5.80
CA SER A 26 5.97 -10.74 7.01
C SER A 26 5.33 -10.04 8.21
N ILE A 27 4.90 -8.78 8.06
CA ILE A 27 4.20 -8.02 9.09
C ILE A 27 2.89 -8.71 9.48
N TYR A 28 2.10 -9.17 8.51
CA TYR A 28 0.86 -9.88 8.76
C TYR A 28 1.05 -11.13 9.64
N LYS A 29 2.14 -11.89 9.42
CA LYS A 29 2.42 -13.07 10.24
C LYS A 29 2.53 -12.74 11.73
N TYR A 30 3.02 -11.54 12.08
CA TYR A 30 3.15 -11.07 13.46
C TYR A 30 1.91 -10.32 13.96
N GLN A 31 1.44 -9.31 13.21
CA GLN A 31 0.42 -8.36 13.67
C GLN A 31 -1.03 -8.79 13.36
N LYS A 32 -1.21 -9.76 12.46
CA LYS A 32 -2.52 -10.29 12.03
C LYS A 32 -3.46 -9.28 11.35
N ASN A 33 -2.92 -8.18 10.82
CA ASN A 33 -3.61 -7.24 9.95
C ASN A 33 -2.78 -6.95 8.67
N ARG A 34 -3.44 -6.47 7.63
CA ARG A 34 -2.85 -6.21 6.31
C ARG A 34 -2.95 -4.74 5.96
N ASN A 35 -1.94 -4.22 5.27
CA ASN A 35 -2.09 -2.95 4.58
C ASN A 35 -2.84 -3.17 3.25
N PRO A 36 -4.11 -2.73 3.12
CA PRO A 36 -4.90 -2.98 1.92
C PRO A 36 -4.34 -2.26 0.69
N PHE A 37 -3.61 -1.16 0.84
CA PHE A 37 -3.03 -0.44 -0.30
C PHE A 37 -1.82 -1.15 -0.90
N VAL A 38 -1.20 -2.09 -0.18
CA VAL A 38 -0.13 -2.95 -0.73
C VAL A 38 -0.71 -4.18 -1.42
N ASP A 39 -1.79 -4.75 -0.87
CA ASP A 39 -2.42 -5.96 -1.43
C ASP A 39 -3.38 -5.65 -2.58
N HIS A 40 -4.06 -4.52 -2.50
CA HIS A 40 -5.07 -4.04 -3.42
C HIS A 40 -4.82 -2.56 -3.78
N PRO A 41 -3.77 -2.26 -4.58
CA PRO A 41 -3.47 -0.90 -5.01
C PRO A 41 -4.66 -0.20 -5.69
N GLU A 42 -5.57 -0.96 -6.30
CA GLU A 42 -6.79 -0.49 -6.96
C GLU A 42 -7.80 0.19 -6.03
N PHE A 43 -7.69 0.01 -4.71
CA PHE A 43 -8.59 0.68 -3.77
C PHE A 43 -8.41 2.19 -3.73
N MET A 44 -7.32 2.72 -4.29
CA MET A 44 -7.09 4.16 -4.41
C MET A 44 -7.89 4.82 -5.54
N GLU A 45 -8.51 4.05 -6.43
CA GLU A 45 -9.35 4.55 -7.52
C GLU A 45 -10.84 4.71 -7.13
N ARG A 46 -11.22 4.37 -5.89
CA ARG A 46 -12.60 4.47 -5.37
C ARG A 46 -12.81 5.74 -4.54
#